data_AF-K3X217-F1
#
_entry.id   AF-K3X217-F1
#
_cell.length_a   1.000
_cell.length_b   1.000
_cell.length_c   1.000
_cell.angle_alpha   90.00
_cell.angle_beta   90.00
_cell.angle_gamma   90.00
#
_symmetry.space_group_name_H-M   'P 1'
#
loop_
_entity.id
_entity.type
_entity.pdbx_description
1 polymer ?
#
loop_
_entity_poly.entity_id
_entity_poly.type
_entity_poly.pdbx_seq_one_letter_code
_entity_poly.pdbx_strand_id
1 'polypeptide(L)'
;MAREERVVEYFVVAIKKDDDAQAELAYAYPEDTEDCREFCENVTMFMFPHAFGVDWNKRGLPPPPIHNLFALTDVNGDHLYGASLCFYETLQSPDAVGDEDNNNNNSSCTSSEAGTVQHQHQAKSICLLSRRPFYTQLLRTLEQLFLLGIQQCRVNHDISKLDQGFTCWHGVENTLCNLFHEVPVPFRGLAVQLSVADVEVALERPVMQEFPFDMDAELMIYAFMMVDPKVMAQLYHHVLLEHRILIVGTDSVLVTAIAEAIKCLVFPMTWLHVFIPNVPDSLDLSTLLEAPVPFIAGAHIGQLKHVQIPDNVVKLEFTDGKFPMN
;
A
#
# COMPACT_ATOMS: atom_id res chain seq x y z
N MET A 1 -23.00 3.58 21.88
CA MET A 1 -21.98 2.71 22.49
C MET A 1 -20.68 3.10 21.81
N ALA A 2 -19.64 3.51 22.55
CA ALA A 2 -18.37 3.88 21.90
C ALA A 2 -17.78 2.60 21.27
N ARG A 3 -17.42 2.67 19.98
CA ARG A 3 -16.71 1.59 19.28
C ARG A 3 -15.36 1.41 19.95
N GLU A 4 -14.97 0.16 20.19
CA GLU A 4 -13.66 -0.18 20.73
C GLU A 4 -12.58 0.27 19.74
N GLU A 5 -11.62 1.09 20.19
CA GLU A 5 -10.59 1.65 19.32
C GLU A 5 -9.48 0.61 19.12
N ARG A 6 -9.22 0.24 17.87
CA ARG A 6 -8.19 -0.75 17.50
C ARG A 6 -7.09 -0.10 16.69
N VAL A 7 -5.89 -0.67 16.73
CA VAL A 7 -4.77 -0.20 15.90
C VAL A 7 -5.07 -0.44 14.44
N VAL A 8 -5.62 -1.61 14.11
CA VAL A 8 -6.02 -1.99 12.76
C VAL A 8 -7.49 -2.39 12.76
N GLU A 9 -8.22 -1.88 11.77
CA GLU A 9 -9.63 -2.20 11.54
C GLU A 9 -9.79 -3.34 10.54
N TYR A 10 -8.94 -3.38 9.51
CA TYR A 10 -9.01 -4.41 8.47
C TYR A 10 -7.63 -4.84 7.99
N PHE A 11 -7.51 -6.12 7.67
CA PHE A 11 -6.41 -6.72 6.93
C PHE A 11 -7.00 -7.30 5.65
N VAL A 12 -6.49 -6.85 4.50
CA VAL A 12 -7.06 -7.17 3.19
C VAL A 12 -5.96 -7.76 2.32
N VAL A 13 -6.29 -8.85 1.62
CA VAL A 13 -5.44 -9.44 0.58
C VAL A 13 -6.19 -9.36 -0.73
N ALA A 14 -5.56 -8.76 -1.72
CA ALA A 14 -6.10 -8.63 -3.05
C ALA A 14 -5.14 -9.23 -4.08
N ILE A 15 -5.70 -9.67 -5.18
CA ILE A 15 -5.00 -10.33 -6.25
C ILE A 15 -5.37 -9.65 -7.57
N LYS A 16 -4.39 -9.41 -8.43
CA LYS A 16 -4.62 -8.86 -9.78
C LYS A 16 -3.86 -9.70 -10.80
N LYS A 17 -4.58 -10.30 -11.75
CA LYS A 17 -3.95 -11.03 -12.86
C LYS A 17 -3.41 -10.02 -13.88
N ASP A 18 -2.35 -10.38 -14.58
CA ASP A 18 -1.68 -9.48 -15.53
C ASP A 18 -2.63 -8.96 -16.64
N ASP A 19 -3.63 -9.75 -17.01
CA ASP A 19 -4.64 -9.39 -18.03
C ASP A 19 -5.89 -8.69 -17.47
N ASP A 20 -6.06 -8.64 -16.14
CA ASP A 20 -7.28 -8.13 -15.52
C ASP A 20 -7.17 -6.63 -15.21
N ALA A 21 -8.16 -5.87 -15.66
CA ALA A 21 -8.26 -4.43 -15.38
C ALA A 21 -8.53 -4.15 -13.89
N GLN A 22 -9.16 -5.08 -13.18
CA GLN A 22 -9.60 -4.93 -11.79
C GLN A 22 -8.94 -5.97 -10.88
N ALA A 23 -8.73 -5.59 -9.63
CA ALA A 23 -8.26 -6.49 -8.59
C ALA A 23 -9.44 -7.26 -7.97
N GLU A 24 -9.18 -8.49 -7.54
CA GLU A 24 -10.11 -9.37 -6.85
C GLU A 24 -9.75 -9.47 -5.37
N LEU A 25 -10.76 -9.43 -4.50
CA LEU A 25 -10.59 -9.67 -3.08
C LEU A 25 -10.31 -11.16 -2.83
N ALA A 26 -9.13 -11.49 -2.29
CA ALA A 26 -8.74 -12.86 -1.97
C ALA A 26 -9.00 -13.23 -0.52
N TYR A 27 -8.78 -12.28 0.41
CA TYR A 27 -9.01 -12.48 1.84
C TYR A 27 -9.29 -11.13 2.52
N ALA A 28 -10.13 -11.14 3.55
CA ALA A 28 -10.36 -9.99 4.41
C ALA A 28 -10.52 -10.47 5.85
N TYR A 29 -9.96 -9.71 6.78
CA TYR A 29 -10.18 -9.88 8.22
C TYR A 29 -10.47 -8.52 8.85
N PRO A 30 -11.46 -8.42 9.75
CA PRO A 30 -12.35 -9.48 10.20
C PRO A 30 -13.45 -9.82 9.18
N GLU A 31 -13.90 -11.09 9.16
CA GLU A 31 -14.99 -11.59 8.30
C GLU A 31 -16.37 -11.31 8.91
N ASP A 32 -16.59 -10.08 9.38
CA ASP A 32 -17.69 -9.80 10.30
C ASP A 32 -19.08 -9.74 9.62
N THR A 33 -19.17 -9.19 8.40
CA THR A 33 -20.46 -8.93 7.70
C THR A 33 -20.30 -8.86 6.17
N GLU A 34 -21.39 -9.02 5.42
CA GLU A 34 -21.41 -8.77 3.96
C GLU A 34 -21.01 -7.32 3.63
N ASP A 35 -21.45 -6.34 4.42
CA ASP A 35 -21.07 -4.94 4.27
C ASP A 35 -19.54 -4.74 4.39
N CYS A 36 -18.89 -5.46 5.31
CA CYS A 36 -17.44 -5.43 5.46
C CYS A 36 -16.74 -6.02 4.23
N ARG A 37 -17.31 -7.07 3.63
CA ARG A 37 -16.77 -7.66 2.41
C ARG A 37 -16.89 -6.71 1.22
N GLU A 38 -18.06 -6.11 0.98
CA GLU A 38 -18.25 -5.12 -0.09
C GLU A 38 -17.32 -3.92 0.09
N PHE A 39 -17.15 -3.46 1.34
CA PHE A 39 -16.16 -2.43 1.65
C PHE A 39 -14.74 -2.87 1.26
N CYS A 40 -14.30 -4.06 1.67
CA CYS A 40 -12.97 -4.59 1.34
C CYS A 40 -12.78 -4.80 -0.17
N GLU A 41 -13.83 -5.17 -0.92
CA GLU A 41 -13.80 -5.25 -2.38
C GLU A 41 -13.50 -3.88 -3.00
N ASN A 42 -14.12 -2.81 -2.50
CA ASN A 42 -13.80 -1.45 -2.94
C ASN A 42 -12.39 -1.01 -2.54
N VAL A 43 -11.85 -1.46 -1.40
CA VAL A 43 -10.47 -1.16 -0.97
C VAL A 43 -9.44 -1.68 -1.97
N THR A 44 -9.71 -2.82 -2.64
CA THR A 44 -8.75 -3.47 -3.56
C THR A 44 -8.24 -2.54 -4.66
N MET A 45 -9.03 -1.56 -5.10
CA MET A 45 -8.61 -0.62 -6.13
C MET A 45 -7.46 0.30 -5.69
N PHE A 46 -7.34 0.57 -4.40
CA PHE A 46 -6.26 1.37 -3.81
C PHE A 46 -5.04 0.53 -3.43
N MET A 47 -5.17 -0.79 -3.44
CA MET A 47 -4.11 -1.67 -2.94
C MET A 47 -2.93 -1.79 -3.90
N PHE A 48 -3.08 -1.49 -5.19
CA PHE A 48 -2.04 -1.65 -6.22
C PHE A 48 -1.56 -0.28 -6.76
N PRO A 49 -0.25 0.03 -6.68
CA PRO A 49 0.28 1.29 -7.19
C PRO A 49 0.39 1.27 -8.73
N HIS A 50 0.33 2.44 -9.37
CA HIS A 50 0.40 2.56 -10.84
C HIS A 50 1.68 2.00 -11.45
N ALA A 51 2.82 2.09 -10.74
CA ALA A 51 4.08 1.55 -11.21
C ALA A 51 4.08 0.00 -11.27
N PHE A 52 3.05 -0.65 -10.73
CA PHE A 52 2.86 -2.09 -10.75
C PHE A 52 2.31 -2.54 -12.12
N GLY A 53 2.90 -3.55 -12.75
CA GLY A 53 2.51 -3.99 -14.11
C GLY A 53 3.36 -3.41 -15.24
N VAL A 54 4.39 -2.61 -14.96
CA VAL A 54 5.39 -2.23 -15.98
C VAL A 54 6.14 -3.48 -16.44
N ASP A 55 6.01 -3.82 -17.72
CA ASP A 55 6.60 -4.97 -18.44
C ASP A 55 8.01 -5.37 -17.96
N TRP A 56 8.08 -6.14 -16.87
CA TRP A 56 9.33 -6.64 -16.31
C TRP A 56 9.85 -7.85 -17.09
N ASN A 57 9.04 -8.38 -18.01
CA ASN A 57 9.43 -9.34 -19.04
C ASN A 57 10.71 -8.93 -19.79
N LYS A 58 10.98 -7.62 -19.91
CA LYS A 58 12.23 -7.10 -20.52
C LYS A 58 13.45 -7.19 -19.59
N ARG A 59 13.25 -7.23 -18.27
CA ARG A 59 14.29 -7.29 -17.23
C ARG A 59 14.57 -8.71 -16.74
N GLY A 60 13.67 -9.67 -17.01
CA GLY A 60 13.85 -11.09 -16.67
C GLY A 60 13.70 -11.44 -15.18
N LEU A 61 13.38 -10.46 -14.33
CA LEU A 61 13.11 -10.65 -12.90
C LEU A 61 11.93 -9.76 -12.48
N PRO A 62 11.02 -10.25 -11.61
CA PRO A 62 9.96 -9.43 -11.06
C PRO A 62 10.54 -8.26 -10.27
N PRO A 63 9.89 -7.09 -10.26
CA PRO A 63 10.32 -5.96 -9.44
C PRO A 63 10.27 -6.31 -7.94
N PRO A 64 11.04 -5.62 -7.10
CA PRO A 64 10.93 -5.76 -5.65
C PRO A 64 9.52 -5.38 -5.18
N PRO A 65 9.10 -5.82 -3.98
CA PRO A 65 7.84 -5.39 -3.40
C PRO A 65 7.71 -3.86 -3.36
N ILE A 66 6.52 -3.36 -3.69
CA ILE A 66 6.23 -1.92 -3.83
C ILE A 66 5.21 -1.52 -2.78
N HIS A 67 5.51 -0.46 -2.03
CA HIS A 67 4.59 0.12 -1.06
C HIS A 67 3.57 1.03 -1.73
N ASN A 68 2.37 1.07 -1.16
CA ASN A 68 1.38 2.08 -1.48
C ASN A 68 0.73 2.60 -0.20
N LEU A 69 0.44 3.90 -0.16
CA LEU A 69 -0.31 4.53 0.91
C LEU A 69 -1.52 5.24 0.31
N PHE A 70 -2.62 5.28 1.07
CA PHE A 70 -3.85 5.95 0.69
C PHE A 70 -4.68 6.34 1.93
N ALA A 71 -5.70 7.17 1.72
CA ALA A 71 -6.69 7.49 2.73
C ALA A 71 -8.08 7.40 2.10
N LEU A 72 -9.00 6.75 2.81
CA LEU A 72 -10.41 6.67 2.48
C LEU A 72 -11.17 7.62 3.39
N THR A 73 -12.23 8.24 2.88
CA THR A 73 -13.09 9.12 3.66
C THR A 73 -14.46 8.48 3.80
N ASP A 74 -14.95 8.35 5.02
CA ASP A 74 -16.28 7.81 5.28
C ASP A 74 -17.37 8.88 5.17
N VAL A 75 -18.62 8.46 5.32
CA VAL A 75 -19.80 9.34 5.22
C VAL A 75 -19.86 10.45 6.28
N ASN A 76 -19.12 10.29 7.39
CA ASN A 76 -19.03 11.29 8.45
C ASN A 76 -17.86 12.26 8.22
N GLY A 77 -17.05 12.05 7.17
CA GLY A 77 -15.83 12.79 6.92
C GLY A 77 -14.63 12.29 7.71
N ASP A 78 -14.75 11.16 8.41
CA ASP A 78 -13.61 10.54 9.10
C ASP A 78 -12.75 9.78 8.10
N HIS A 79 -11.45 9.71 8.38
CA HIS A 79 -10.50 9.02 7.51
C HIS A 79 -10.19 7.60 8.00
N LEU A 80 -10.01 6.70 7.04
CA LEU A 80 -9.38 5.40 7.23
C LEU A 80 -8.10 5.37 6.40
N TYR A 81 -6.97 5.20 7.08
CA TYR A 81 -5.63 5.26 6.50
C TYR A 81 -5.19 3.87 6.10
N GLY A 82 -4.79 3.70 4.84
CA GLY A 82 -4.39 2.42 4.28
C GLY A 82 -2.92 2.39 3.90
N ALA A 83 -2.27 1.30 4.26
CA ALA A 83 -0.95 0.93 3.79
C ALA A 83 -1.04 -0.42 3.09
N SER A 84 -0.42 -0.57 1.93
CA SER A 84 -0.33 -1.85 1.22
C SER A 84 1.08 -2.14 0.72
N LEU A 85 1.37 -3.43 0.58
CA LEU A 85 2.60 -3.98 0.03
C LEU A 85 2.24 -4.92 -1.12
N CYS A 86 2.65 -4.56 -2.32
CA CYS A 86 2.40 -5.31 -3.56
C CYS A 86 3.63 -6.09 -3.97
N PHE A 87 3.45 -7.34 -4.39
CA PHE A 87 4.52 -8.20 -4.88
C PHE A 87 3.99 -9.16 -5.94
N TYR A 88 4.91 -9.73 -6.72
CA TYR A 88 4.58 -10.76 -7.69
C TYR A 88 4.74 -12.15 -7.09
N GLU A 89 3.79 -13.02 -7.40
CA GLU A 89 3.82 -14.44 -7.13
C GLU A 89 3.94 -15.19 -8.46
N THR A 90 4.78 -16.23 -8.47
CA THR A 90 4.90 -17.13 -9.62
C THR A 90 3.97 -18.31 -9.41
N LEU A 91 3.01 -18.50 -10.32
CA LEU A 91 2.15 -19.68 -10.32
C LEU A 91 2.95 -20.87 -10.87
N GLN A 92 3.11 -21.92 -10.07
CA GLN A 92 3.67 -23.17 -10.57
C GLN A 92 2.65 -23.83 -11.51
N SER A 93 3.07 -24.20 -12.72
CA SER A 93 2.23 -25.03 -13.60
C SER A 93 2.02 -26.39 -12.94
N PRO A 94 0.79 -26.93 -12.90
CA PRO A 94 0.50 -28.23 -12.27
C PRO A 94 1.31 -29.42 -12.84
N ASP A 95 1.93 -29.26 -14.00
CA ASP A 95 2.70 -30.31 -14.70
C ASP A 95 4.18 -30.44 -14.28
N ALA A 96 4.64 -29.70 -13.26
CA ALA A 96 6.04 -29.74 -12.80
C ALA A 96 6.33 -30.78 -11.69
N VAL A 97 5.39 -31.69 -11.40
CA VAL A 97 5.67 -32.91 -10.64
C VAL A 97 6.04 -33.99 -11.66
N GLY A 98 7.31 -34.05 -12.03
CA GLY A 98 7.83 -35.14 -12.84
C GLY A 98 7.74 -36.45 -12.07
N ASP A 99 6.99 -37.41 -12.60
CA ASP A 99 7.13 -38.82 -12.25
C ASP A 99 8.59 -39.23 -12.52
N GLU A 100 9.40 -39.35 -11.48
CA GLU A 100 10.69 -40.05 -11.55
C GLU A 100 10.45 -41.56 -11.60
N ASP A 101 9.91 -42.07 -12.71
CA ASP A 101 9.86 -43.50 -13.01
C ASP A 101 10.46 -43.78 -14.41
N ASN A 102 11.80 -43.85 -14.42
CA ASN A 102 12.62 -44.90 -15.04
C ASN A 102 12.12 -45.60 -16.35
N ASN A 103 12.71 -45.30 -17.52
CA ASN A 103 13.50 -46.29 -18.29
C ASN A 103 14.12 -45.78 -19.62
N ASN A 104 15.27 -46.38 -19.94
CA ASN A 104 16.08 -46.27 -21.16
C ASN A 104 15.36 -46.62 -22.49
N ASN A 105 15.60 -45.86 -23.58
CA ASN A 105 16.37 -46.31 -24.76
C ASN A 105 16.29 -45.34 -25.97
N ASN A 106 17.47 -45.07 -26.56
CA ASN A 106 17.81 -44.62 -27.92
C ASN A 106 16.71 -44.13 -28.89
N SER A 107 16.81 -42.88 -29.34
CA SER A 107 16.98 -42.55 -30.78
C SER A 107 17.07 -41.04 -31.04
N SER A 108 18.10 -40.66 -31.81
CA SER A 108 18.24 -39.46 -32.67
C SER A 108 17.74 -38.11 -32.15
N CYS A 109 18.71 -37.23 -31.91
CA CYS A 109 18.57 -35.78 -31.87
C CYS A 109 17.85 -35.25 -33.13
N THR A 110 16.58 -34.87 -32.96
CA THR A 110 15.92 -33.84 -33.74
C THR A 110 15.62 -32.69 -32.81
N SER A 111 16.17 -31.52 -33.13
CA SER A 111 15.93 -30.24 -32.47
C SER A 111 14.43 -29.93 -32.45
N SER A 112 13.76 -30.33 -31.37
CA SER A 112 12.40 -29.93 -31.07
C SER A 112 12.48 -28.65 -30.26
N GLU A 113 11.77 -27.63 -30.73
CA GLU A 113 11.69 -26.30 -30.17
C GLU A 113 11.51 -26.39 -28.65
N ALA A 114 12.41 -25.73 -27.91
CA ALA A 114 12.30 -25.61 -26.46
C ALA A 114 10.97 -24.89 -26.15
N GLY A 115 9.96 -25.67 -25.78
CA GLY A 115 8.70 -25.17 -25.26
C GLY A 115 9.04 -24.23 -24.10
N THR A 116 8.81 -22.94 -24.32
CA THR A 116 9.06 -21.93 -23.30
C THR A 116 8.03 -22.20 -22.21
N VAL A 117 8.46 -22.70 -21.05
CA VAL A 117 7.59 -22.84 -19.89
C VAL A 117 7.10 -21.43 -19.55
N GLN A 118 5.87 -21.11 -19.92
CA GLN A 118 5.25 -19.84 -19.56
C GLN A 118 4.90 -19.93 -18.09
N HIS A 119 5.77 -19.38 -17.24
CA HIS A 119 5.41 -19.09 -15.87
C HIS A 119 4.34 -18.02 -15.89
N GLN A 120 3.12 -18.36 -15.45
CA GLN A 120 2.08 -17.38 -15.25
C GLN A 120 2.38 -16.62 -13.95
N HIS A 121 2.48 -15.30 -14.05
CA HIS A 121 2.71 -14.44 -12.90
C HIS A 121 1.40 -13.78 -12.48
N GLN A 122 1.30 -13.50 -11.18
CA GLN A 122 0.13 -12.83 -10.62
C GLN A 122 0.58 -11.79 -9.60
N ALA A 123 -0.06 -10.64 -9.61
CA ALA A 123 0.11 -9.62 -8.59
C ALA A 123 -0.66 -10.00 -7.34
N LYS A 124 -0.03 -9.88 -6.18
CA LYS A 124 -0.69 -9.98 -4.88
C LYS A 124 -0.36 -8.73 -4.06
N SER A 125 -1.33 -8.25 -3.31
CA SER A 125 -1.16 -7.12 -2.40
C SER A 125 -1.75 -7.45 -1.05
N ILE A 126 -1.01 -7.16 0.02
CA ILE A 126 -1.48 -7.24 1.41
C ILE A 126 -1.62 -5.82 1.96
N CYS A 127 -2.69 -5.55 2.72
CA CYS A 127 -3.03 -4.20 3.17
C CYS A 127 -3.52 -4.20 4.63
N LEU A 128 -3.11 -3.19 5.39
CA LEU A 128 -3.64 -2.87 6.71
C LEU A 128 -4.37 -1.52 6.65
N LEU A 129 -5.54 -1.44 7.27
CA LEU A 129 -6.35 -0.23 7.40
C LEU A 129 -6.47 0.19 8.86
N SER A 130 -6.22 1.46 9.17
CA SER A 130 -6.30 2.01 10.53
C SER A 130 -7.09 3.32 10.57
N ARG A 131 -7.76 3.60 11.70
CA ARG A 131 -8.37 4.91 11.98
C ARG A 131 -7.35 5.98 12.37
N ARG A 132 -6.10 5.59 12.57
CA ARG A 132 -4.98 6.48 12.90
C ARG A 132 -3.95 6.43 11.77
N PRO A 133 -3.27 7.54 11.46
CA PRO A 133 -2.34 7.62 10.34
C PRO A 133 -0.98 6.99 10.68
N PHE A 134 -0.93 5.73 11.14
CA PHE A 134 0.29 5.00 11.49
C PHE A 134 1.05 4.47 10.26
N TYR A 135 1.16 5.28 9.21
CA TYR A 135 1.57 4.84 7.88
C TYR A 135 2.87 4.04 7.85
N THR A 136 3.96 4.61 8.39
CA THR A 136 5.29 3.98 8.39
C THR A 136 5.30 2.72 9.24
N GLN A 137 4.60 2.72 10.37
CA GLN A 137 4.50 1.55 11.25
C GLN A 137 3.72 0.42 10.57
N LEU A 138 2.63 0.73 9.87
CA LEU A 138 1.87 -0.24 9.09
C LEU A 138 2.70 -0.81 7.93
N LEU A 139 3.46 0.02 7.21
CA LEU A 139 4.37 -0.46 6.15
C LEU A 139 5.43 -1.42 6.70
N ARG A 140 6.14 -1.05 7.78
CA ARG A 140 7.11 -1.96 8.43
C ARG A 140 6.47 -3.27 8.87
N THR A 141 5.26 -3.20 9.41
CA THR A 141 4.50 -4.39 9.80
C THR A 141 4.19 -5.28 8.59
N LEU A 142 3.74 -4.70 7.48
CA LEU A 142 3.47 -5.42 6.23
C LEU A 142 4.73 -6.08 5.64
N GLU A 143 5.88 -5.40 5.67
CA GLU A 143 7.17 -5.97 5.25
C GLU A 143 7.50 -7.23 6.06
N GLN A 144 7.33 -7.19 7.38
CA GLN A 144 7.59 -8.35 8.23
C GLN A 144 6.58 -9.47 8.02
N LEU A 145 5.28 -9.14 7.84
CA LEU A 145 4.26 -10.13 7.50
C LEU A 145 4.58 -10.83 6.17
N PHE A 146 5.06 -10.09 5.17
CA PHE A 146 5.50 -10.64 3.89
C PHE A 146 6.71 -11.59 4.05
N LEU A 147 7.71 -11.19 4.82
CA LEU A 147 8.88 -12.04 5.11
C LEU A 147 8.49 -13.31 5.86
N LEU A 148 7.64 -13.20 6.88
CA LEU A 148 7.09 -14.34 7.61
C LEU A 148 6.30 -15.28 6.68
N GLY A 149 5.48 -14.73 5.79
CA GLY A 149 4.74 -15.50 4.79
C GLY A 149 5.66 -16.29 3.85
N ILE A 150 6.73 -15.68 3.35
CA ILE A 150 7.75 -16.38 2.55
C ILE A 150 8.40 -17.52 3.34
N GLN A 151 8.77 -17.26 4.60
CA GLN A 151 9.38 -18.27 5.47
C GLN A 151 8.43 -19.45 5.71
N GLN A 152 7.17 -19.19 6.04
CA GLN A 152 6.13 -20.21 6.23
C GLN A 152 5.98 -21.08 4.97
N CYS A 153 5.90 -20.46 3.78
CA CYS A 153 5.79 -21.20 2.51
C CYS A 153 7.00 -22.10 2.25
N ARG A 154 8.23 -21.64 2.56
CA ARG A 154 9.46 -22.43 2.37
C ARG A 154 9.50 -23.67 3.25
N VAL A 155 9.17 -23.52 4.53
CA VAL A 155 9.21 -24.64 5.46
C VAL A 155 8.08 -25.63 5.16
N ASN A 156 6.90 -25.16 4.72
CA ASN A 156 5.75 -26.04 4.44
C ASN A 156 6.00 -26.98 3.26
N HIS A 157 6.98 -26.70 2.42
CA HIS A 157 7.40 -27.58 1.33
C HIS A 157 8.38 -28.69 1.79
N ASP A 158 8.85 -28.62 3.04
CA ASP A 158 9.88 -29.47 3.64
C ASP A 158 9.28 -30.43 4.71
N ILE A 159 8.06 -30.95 4.46
CA ILE A 159 7.24 -31.77 5.39
C ILE A 159 7.95 -33.04 5.88
N SER A 160 9.02 -33.49 5.20
CA SER A 160 9.83 -34.64 5.61
C SER A 160 10.69 -34.42 6.87
N LYS A 161 10.73 -33.19 7.43
CA LYS A 161 11.51 -32.86 8.66
C LYS A 161 10.66 -32.56 9.90
N LEU A 162 9.34 -32.80 9.87
CA LEU A 162 8.41 -32.36 10.92
C LEU A 162 8.50 -33.09 12.27
N ASP A 163 9.41 -34.06 12.43
CA ASP A 163 9.43 -34.97 13.60
C ASP A 163 10.16 -34.42 14.85
N GLN A 164 10.41 -33.10 14.93
CA GLN A 164 11.11 -32.48 16.08
C GLN A 164 10.34 -31.30 16.68
N GLY A 165 9.10 -31.56 17.14
CA GLY A 165 8.53 -30.99 18.39
C GLY A 165 8.41 -29.48 18.61
N PHE A 166 8.82 -28.61 17.68
CA PHE A 166 8.66 -27.15 17.77
C PHE A 166 7.78 -26.66 16.63
N THR A 167 6.46 -26.72 16.83
CA THR A 167 5.46 -26.19 15.90
C THR A 167 5.09 -24.75 16.29
N CYS A 168 5.86 -23.75 15.84
CA CYS A 168 5.44 -22.34 15.83
C CYS A 168 4.90 -21.94 14.44
N TRP A 169 3.98 -22.74 13.90
CA TRP A 169 3.38 -22.53 12.58
C TRP A 169 2.19 -21.57 12.62
N HIS A 170 2.39 -20.34 13.10
CA HIS A 170 1.37 -19.28 13.04
C HIS A 170 2.03 -17.89 13.02
N GLY A 171 3.14 -17.68 12.32
CA GLY A 171 3.88 -16.41 12.36
C GLY A 171 3.04 -15.22 11.91
N VAL A 172 2.45 -15.30 10.71
CA VAL A 172 1.58 -14.25 10.14
C VAL A 172 0.30 -14.14 10.97
N GLU A 173 -0.37 -15.26 11.24
CA GLU A 173 -1.64 -15.32 11.92
C GLU A 173 -1.54 -14.82 13.37
N ASN A 174 -0.50 -15.22 14.12
CA ASN A 174 -0.28 -14.75 15.49
C ASN A 174 0.07 -13.26 15.52
N THR A 175 0.84 -12.77 14.54
CA THR A 175 1.13 -11.34 14.41
C THR A 175 -0.15 -10.56 14.16
N LEU A 176 -1.00 -11.02 13.23
CA LEU A 176 -2.29 -10.41 12.96
C LEU A 176 -3.20 -10.48 14.20
N CYS A 177 -3.37 -11.65 14.83
CA CYS A 177 -4.16 -11.77 16.05
C CYS A 177 -3.70 -10.81 17.15
N ASN A 178 -2.40 -10.69 17.38
CA ASN A 178 -1.85 -9.74 18.34
C ASN A 178 -2.20 -8.30 17.94
N LEU A 179 -1.96 -7.91 16.68
CA LEU A 179 -2.23 -6.57 16.18
C LEU A 179 -3.72 -6.16 16.26
N PHE A 180 -4.64 -7.10 16.08
CA PHE A 180 -6.08 -6.85 16.10
C PHE A 180 -6.69 -6.86 17.51
N HIS A 181 -6.21 -7.74 18.40
CA HIS A 181 -6.91 -8.05 19.64
C HIS A 181 -6.14 -7.69 20.90
N GLU A 182 -4.81 -7.62 20.83
CA GLU A 182 -3.95 -7.48 22.01
C GLU A 182 -3.21 -6.15 22.05
N VAL A 183 -2.83 -5.59 20.89
CA VAL A 183 -2.14 -4.29 20.82
C VAL A 183 -3.13 -3.15 21.05
N PRO A 184 -3.01 -2.37 22.15
CA PRO A 184 -3.88 -1.23 22.39
C PRO A 184 -3.45 -0.03 21.52
N VAL A 185 -4.41 0.82 21.18
CA VAL A 185 -4.08 2.12 20.59
C VAL A 185 -3.40 2.99 21.64
N PRO A 186 -2.20 3.54 21.37
CA PRO A 186 -1.53 4.42 22.32
C PRO A 186 -2.39 5.63 22.66
N PHE A 187 -2.34 6.09 23.91
CA PHE A 187 -2.80 7.43 24.25
C PHE A 187 -1.78 8.47 23.74
N ARG A 188 -2.23 9.72 23.55
CA ARG A 188 -1.31 10.81 23.21
C ARG A 188 -0.23 10.95 24.29
N GLY A 189 1.02 11.09 23.86
CA GLY A 189 2.22 11.11 24.69
C GLY A 189 2.75 9.75 25.11
N LEU A 190 2.13 8.66 24.67
CA LEU A 190 2.61 7.29 24.92
C LEU A 190 3.00 6.60 23.61
N ALA A 191 3.84 5.60 23.77
CA ALA A 191 4.26 4.68 22.72
C ALA A 191 3.88 3.25 23.13
N VAL A 192 3.44 2.45 22.17
CA VAL A 192 3.28 1.00 22.29
C VAL A 192 4.30 0.36 21.37
N GLN A 193 5.23 -0.38 21.94
CA GLN A 193 6.26 -1.09 21.20
C GLN A 193 5.80 -2.53 20.96
N LEU A 194 5.75 -2.95 19.70
CA LEU A 194 5.46 -4.32 19.29
C LEU A 194 6.64 -4.91 18.54
N SER A 195 6.93 -6.17 18.81
CA SER A 195 7.94 -6.93 18.09
C SER A 195 7.25 -7.71 16.98
N VAL A 196 7.57 -7.39 15.72
CA VAL A 196 7.05 -8.06 14.53
C VAL A 196 8.21 -8.79 13.88
N ALA A 197 8.25 -10.11 14.04
CA ALA A 197 9.41 -10.92 13.68
C ALA A 197 10.71 -10.38 14.32
N ASP A 198 11.65 -9.88 13.51
CA ASP A 198 12.95 -9.37 13.96
C ASP A 198 12.99 -7.83 14.05
N VAL A 199 11.84 -7.15 13.86
CA VAL A 199 11.75 -5.68 13.85
C VAL A 199 10.85 -5.18 14.96
N GLU A 200 11.35 -4.20 15.70
CA GLU A 200 10.57 -3.44 16.67
C GLU A 200 9.83 -2.30 15.96
N VAL A 201 8.52 -2.27 16.11
CA VAL A 201 7.65 -1.21 15.58
C VAL A 201 7.06 -0.47 16.78
N ALA A 202 7.29 0.84 16.85
CA ALA A 202 6.74 1.70 17.89
C ALA A 202 5.53 2.47 17.33
N LEU A 203 4.34 2.17 17.85
CA LEU A 203 3.13 2.96 17.61
C LEU A 203 3.11 4.11 18.59
N GLU A 204 3.34 5.31 18.10
CA GLU A 204 3.46 6.50 18.94
C GLU A 204 2.39 7.53 18.58
N ARG A 205 1.91 8.25 19.60
CA ARG A 205 1.10 9.44 19.38
C ARG A 205 1.76 10.62 20.05
N PRO A 206 2.20 11.64 19.30
CA PRO A 206 2.91 12.76 19.88
C PRO A 206 2.02 13.56 20.84
N VAL A 207 2.67 14.23 21.78
CA VAL A 207 2.00 15.21 22.65
C VAL A 207 1.63 16.46 21.85
N MET A 208 0.59 17.17 22.29
CA MET A 208 0.12 18.39 21.61
C MET A 208 1.19 19.48 21.49
N GLN A 209 2.20 19.48 22.38
CA GLN A 209 3.33 20.41 22.34
C GLN A 209 4.33 20.09 21.22
N GLU A 210 4.43 18.83 20.78
CA GLU A 210 5.29 18.41 19.69
C GLU A 210 4.54 18.54 18.36
N PHE A 211 3.40 17.86 18.26
CA PHE A 211 2.51 17.93 17.11
C PHE A 211 1.07 18.12 17.60
N PRO A 212 0.40 19.22 17.20
CA PRO A 212 -0.97 19.48 17.64
C PRO A 212 -2.02 18.67 16.85
N PHE A 213 -1.59 17.76 15.97
CA PHE A 213 -2.43 16.89 15.13
C PHE A 213 -1.98 15.42 15.27
N ASP A 214 -2.84 14.46 14.91
CA ASP A 214 -2.44 13.05 14.79
C ASP A 214 -1.85 12.84 13.38
N MET A 215 -0.55 12.57 13.29
CA MET A 215 0.16 12.28 12.04
C MET A 215 1.41 11.46 12.37
N ASP A 216 1.78 10.50 11.52
CA ASP A 216 3.05 9.76 11.63
C ASP A 216 4.27 10.66 11.38
N ALA A 217 4.97 10.98 12.47
CA ALA A 217 6.12 11.87 12.45
C ALA A 217 7.20 11.48 11.42
N GLU A 218 7.43 10.19 11.18
CA GLU A 218 8.42 9.75 10.19
C GLU A 218 8.00 10.12 8.77
N LEU A 219 6.72 9.90 8.44
CA LEU A 219 6.17 10.28 7.13
C LEU A 219 6.19 11.80 6.94
N MET A 220 5.94 12.57 8.02
CA MET A 220 6.02 14.02 7.98
C MET A 220 7.44 14.50 7.71
N ILE A 221 8.42 13.96 8.46
CA ILE A 221 9.84 14.27 8.29
C ILE A 221 10.26 13.93 6.86
N TYR A 222 9.84 12.77 6.34
CA TYR A 222 10.11 12.37 4.96
C TYR A 222 9.60 13.41 3.95
N ALA A 223 8.36 13.91 4.08
CA ALA A 223 7.84 14.97 3.22
C ALA A 223 8.68 16.26 3.29
N PHE A 224 9.06 16.71 4.48
CA PHE A 224 9.87 17.92 4.66
C PHE A 224 11.31 17.78 4.17
N MET A 225 11.88 16.57 4.25
CA MET A 225 13.23 16.30 3.73
C MET A 225 13.26 16.27 2.21
N MET A 226 12.16 15.87 1.57
CA MET A 226 12.08 15.68 0.12
C MET A 226 11.57 16.91 -0.65
N VAL A 227 10.92 17.87 0.01
CA VAL A 227 10.31 19.05 -0.62
C VAL A 227 11.04 20.34 -0.24
N ASP A 228 11.36 21.17 -1.25
CA ASP A 228 11.94 22.49 -1.00
C ASP A 228 10.98 23.36 -0.16
N PRO A 229 11.48 24.07 0.87
CA PRO A 229 10.63 24.89 1.74
C PRO A 229 9.78 25.93 1.00
N LYS A 230 10.25 26.48 -0.12
CA LYS A 230 9.48 27.42 -0.95
C LYS A 230 8.30 26.74 -1.61
N VAL A 231 8.48 25.52 -2.10
CA VAL A 231 7.41 24.73 -2.72
C VAL A 231 6.40 24.31 -1.65
N MET A 232 6.87 23.90 -0.47
CA MET A 232 5.98 23.63 0.67
C MET A 232 5.16 24.87 1.07
N ALA A 233 5.77 26.06 1.07
CA ALA A 233 5.06 27.31 1.36
C ALA A 233 4.04 27.68 0.26
N GLN A 234 4.34 27.40 -1.02
CA GLN A 234 3.40 27.57 -2.13
C GLN A 234 2.22 26.60 -2.03
N LEU A 235 2.49 25.33 -1.72
CA LEU A 235 1.47 24.33 -1.42
C LEU A 235 0.55 24.82 -0.30
N TYR A 236 1.14 25.29 0.80
CA TYR A 236 0.40 25.77 1.95
C TYR A 236 -0.48 26.96 1.59
N HIS A 237 0.04 27.91 0.80
CA HIS A 237 -0.72 29.02 0.27
C HIS A 237 -1.94 28.55 -0.55
N HIS A 238 -1.76 27.58 -1.45
CA HIS A 238 -2.87 27.04 -2.25
C HIS A 238 -3.92 26.30 -1.41
N VAL A 239 -3.49 25.59 -0.36
CA VAL A 239 -4.42 24.96 0.59
C VAL A 239 -5.22 26.02 1.34
N LEU A 240 -4.59 27.10 1.82
CA LEU A 240 -5.31 28.19 2.50
C LEU A 240 -6.31 28.93 1.61
N LEU A 241 -6.11 28.92 0.29
CA LEU A 241 -7.03 29.48 -0.69
C LEU A 241 -8.09 28.48 -1.18
N GLU A 242 -8.11 27.27 -0.65
CA GLU A 242 -9.01 26.19 -1.06
C GLU A 242 -8.96 25.95 -2.58
N HIS A 243 -7.75 25.92 -3.15
CA HIS A 243 -7.59 25.59 -4.57
C HIS A 243 -7.76 24.09 -4.83
N ARG A 244 -7.93 23.74 -6.12
CA ARG A 244 -7.84 22.36 -6.60
C ARG A 244 -6.38 22.01 -6.82
N ILE A 245 -5.83 21.12 -6.00
CA ILE A 245 -4.40 20.83 -5.94
C ILE A 245 -4.18 19.38 -6.38
N LEU A 246 -3.35 19.20 -7.41
CA LEU A 246 -2.90 17.91 -7.88
C LEU A 246 -1.39 17.76 -7.63
N ILE A 247 -1.03 16.85 -6.72
CA ILE A 247 0.34 16.47 -6.40
C ILE A 247 0.71 15.26 -7.27
N VAL A 248 1.75 15.39 -8.09
CA VAL A 248 2.15 14.35 -9.04
C VAL A 248 3.56 13.91 -8.76
N GLY A 249 3.82 12.60 -8.73
CA GLY A 249 5.17 12.08 -8.51
C GLY A 249 5.39 10.67 -9.05
N THR A 250 6.64 10.21 -9.02
CA THR A 250 7.01 8.82 -9.33
C THR A 250 6.91 7.91 -8.10
N ASP A 251 7.11 8.48 -6.91
CA ASP A 251 6.97 7.80 -5.63
C ASP A 251 5.61 8.11 -4.98
N SER A 252 4.72 7.13 -4.97
CA SER A 252 3.36 7.27 -4.41
C SER A 252 3.36 7.43 -2.88
N VAL A 253 4.38 6.92 -2.18
CA VAL A 253 4.56 7.13 -0.73
C VAL A 253 4.90 8.59 -0.48
N LEU A 254 5.80 9.17 -1.27
CA LEU A 254 6.13 10.60 -1.17
C LEU A 254 4.93 11.49 -1.49
N VAL A 255 4.19 11.19 -2.57
CA VAL A 255 2.98 11.95 -2.93
C VAL A 255 1.98 11.95 -1.77
N THR A 256 1.76 10.79 -1.15
CA THR A 256 0.89 10.66 0.04
C THR A 256 1.44 11.43 1.24
N ALA A 257 2.75 11.34 1.48
CA ALA A 257 3.42 12.06 2.57
C ALA A 257 3.24 13.57 2.46
N ILE A 258 3.40 14.14 1.26
CA ILE A 258 3.22 15.57 0.98
C ILE A 258 1.75 15.97 1.20
N ALA A 259 0.81 15.17 0.68
CA ALA A 259 -0.62 15.43 0.83
C ALA A 259 -1.07 15.42 2.31
N GLU A 260 -0.61 14.44 3.09
CA GLU A 260 -0.90 14.34 4.52
C GLU A 260 -0.23 15.48 5.31
N ALA A 261 1.04 15.80 5.02
CA ALA A 261 1.75 16.88 5.68
C ALA A 261 1.06 18.23 5.46
N ILE A 262 0.69 18.56 4.21
CA ILE A 262 0.07 19.86 3.92
C ILE A 262 -1.35 19.97 4.50
N LYS A 263 -2.09 18.85 4.57
CA LYS A 263 -3.38 18.77 5.26
C LYS A 263 -3.22 19.02 6.77
N CYS A 264 -2.15 18.54 7.40
CA CYS A 264 -1.92 18.76 8.82
C CYS A 264 -1.44 20.19 9.15
N LEU A 265 -0.71 20.82 8.22
CA LEU A 265 -0.15 22.17 8.42
C LEU A 265 -1.17 23.29 8.57
N VAL A 266 -2.44 23.07 8.17
CA VAL A 266 -3.51 24.05 8.37
C VAL A 266 -4.07 24.09 9.79
N PHE A 267 -3.59 23.24 10.70
CA PHE A 267 -3.96 23.29 12.12
C PHE A 267 -3.93 24.73 12.68
N PRO A 268 -4.94 25.17 13.45
CA PRO A 268 -6.04 24.40 14.03
C PRO A 268 -7.25 24.19 13.10
N MET A 269 -7.16 24.64 11.84
CA MET A 269 -8.19 24.38 10.84
C MET A 269 -8.04 22.95 10.31
N THR A 270 -9.12 22.43 9.72
CA THR A 270 -9.18 21.12 9.07
C THR A 270 -9.55 21.31 7.61
N TRP A 271 -8.94 20.55 6.72
CA TRP A 271 -9.40 20.47 5.34
C TRP A 271 -10.76 19.75 5.29
N LEU A 272 -11.79 20.42 4.77
CA LEU A 272 -13.17 19.90 4.73
C LEU A 272 -13.60 19.40 3.35
N HIS A 273 -12.75 19.57 2.34
CA HIS A 273 -13.06 19.21 0.95
C HIS A 273 -12.51 17.83 0.60
N VAL A 274 -12.62 17.45 -0.68
CA VAL A 274 -12.15 16.15 -1.18
C VAL A 274 -10.66 15.99 -0.88
N PHE A 275 -10.30 14.84 -0.32
CA PHE A 275 -8.92 14.46 0.00
C PHE A 275 -8.67 13.03 -0.47
N ILE A 276 -7.85 12.88 -1.51
CA ILE A 276 -7.46 11.58 -2.08
C ILE A 276 -5.95 11.62 -2.29
N PRO A 277 -5.15 11.30 -1.25
CA PRO A 277 -3.69 11.49 -1.31
C PRO A 277 -3.00 10.61 -2.35
N ASN A 278 -3.70 9.59 -2.84
CA ASN A 278 -3.26 8.74 -3.93
C ASN A 278 -4.47 8.19 -4.70
N VAL A 279 -4.65 8.64 -5.94
CA VAL A 279 -5.77 8.28 -6.80
C VAL A 279 -5.49 6.91 -7.42
N PRO A 280 -6.39 5.91 -7.25
CA PRO A 280 -6.22 4.59 -7.81
C PRO A 280 -6.41 4.60 -9.33
N ASP A 281 -5.74 3.70 -10.04
CA ASP A 281 -5.78 3.63 -11.52
C ASP A 281 -7.14 3.32 -12.11
N SER A 282 -7.99 2.61 -11.37
CA SER A 282 -9.35 2.29 -11.82
C SER A 282 -10.30 3.48 -11.71
N LEU A 283 -9.92 4.54 -10.98
CA LEU A 283 -10.67 5.79 -10.94
C LEU A 283 -10.19 6.71 -12.07
N ASP A 284 -11.13 7.18 -12.87
CA ASP A 284 -10.83 8.13 -13.93
C ASP A 284 -10.40 9.48 -13.34
N LEU A 285 -9.10 9.76 -13.39
CA LEU A 285 -8.52 11.00 -12.90
C LEU A 285 -9.16 12.23 -13.56
N SER A 286 -9.59 12.14 -14.83
CA SER A 286 -10.23 13.28 -15.51
C SER A 286 -11.52 13.71 -14.82
N THR A 287 -12.32 12.74 -14.35
CA THR A 287 -13.56 12.99 -13.61
C THR A 287 -13.28 13.73 -12.30
N LEU A 288 -12.21 13.38 -11.60
CA LEU A 288 -11.79 14.09 -10.38
C LEU A 288 -11.36 15.54 -10.69
N LEU A 289 -10.60 15.76 -11.76
CA LEU A 289 -10.11 17.09 -12.13
C LEU A 289 -11.24 18.05 -12.56
N GLU A 290 -12.31 17.52 -13.14
CA GLU A 290 -13.51 18.28 -13.50
C GLU A 290 -14.37 18.68 -12.31
N ALA A 291 -14.16 18.06 -11.13
CA ALA A 291 -14.95 18.33 -9.93
C ALA A 291 -14.99 19.83 -9.62
N PRO A 292 -16.18 20.44 -9.42
CA PRO A 292 -16.31 21.88 -9.26
C PRO A 292 -15.78 22.39 -7.90
N VAL A 293 -15.56 21.47 -6.96
CA VAL A 293 -15.15 21.74 -5.57
C VAL A 293 -13.62 21.74 -5.41
N PRO A 294 -13.09 22.38 -4.35
CA PRO A 294 -11.69 22.22 -3.99
C PRO A 294 -11.34 20.75 -3.72
N PHE A 295 -10.09 20.38 -3.96
CA PHE A 295 -9.59 19.05 -3.63
C PHE A 295 -8.08 19.08 -3.41
N ILE A 296 -7.60 18.12 -2.62
CA ILE A 296 -6.19 17.73 -2.60
C ILE A 296 -6.15 16.30 -3.12
N ALA A 297 -5.50 16.10 -4.27
CA ALA A 297 -5.38 14.81 -4.91
C ALA A 297 -3.91 14.50 -5.20
N GLY A 298 -3.52 13.24 -5.04
CA GLY A 298 -2.21 12.74 -5.43
C GLY A 298 -2.31 11.74 -6.58
N ALA A 299 -1.38 11.78 -7.53
CA ALA A 299 -1.35 10.86 -8.66
C ALA A 299 0.09 10.46 -9.01
N HIS A 300 0.25 9.24 -9.52
CA HIS A 300 1.49 8.83 -10.14
C HIS A 300 1.64 9.48 -11.52
N ILE A 301 2.85 9.91 -11.90
CA ILE A 301 3.12 10.60 -13.17
C ILE A 301 2.63 9.83 -14.41
N GLY A 302 2.68 8.50 -14.35
CA GLY A 302 2.22 7.61 -15.41
C GLY A 302 0.71 7.69 -15.69
N GLN A 303 -0.10 8.11 -14.72
CA GLN A 303 -1.54 8.32 -14.88
C GLN A 303 -1.87 9.54 -15.75
N LEU A 304 -0.93 10.50 -15.88
CA LEU A 304 -1.16 11.74 -16.62
C LEU A 304 -1.02 11.61 -18.14
N LYS A 305 -0.55 10.47 -18.67
CA LYS A 305 -0.21 10.30 -20.11
C LYS A 305 -1.35 10.69 -21.07
N HIS A 306 -2.60 10.52 -20.65
CA HIS A 306 -3.79 10.79 -21.47
C HIS A 306 -4.77 11.76 -20.81
N VAL A 307 -4.33 12.48 -19.76
CA VAL A 307 -5.19 13.37 -18.98
C VAL A 307 -4.81 14.83 -19.24
N GLN A 308 -5.79 15.63 -19.65
CA GLN A 308 -5.64 17.08 -19.75
C GLN A 308 -5.96 17.72 -18.41
N ILE A 309 -5.05 18.54 -17.90
CA ILE A 309 -5.22 19.21 -16.61
C ILE A 309 -5.90 20.57 -16.86
N PRO A 310 -7.05 20.84 -16.24
CA PRO A 310 -7.72 22.13 -16.35
C PRO A 310 -6.86 23.29 -15.79
N ASP A 311 -6.99 24.49 -16.38
CA ASP A 311 -6.21 25.68 -15.98
C ASP A 311 -6.42 26.10 -14.51
N ASN A 312 -7.56 25.73 -13.92
CA ASN A 312 -7.91 26.03 -12.54
C ASN A 312 -7.44 24.95 -11.54
N VAL A 313 -6.71 23.94 -11.99
CA VAL A 313 -6.04 22.95 -11.14
C VAL A 313 -4.56 23.32 -11.00
N VAL A 314 -4.13 23.51 -9.76
CA VAL A 314 -2.72 23.71 -9.42
C VAL A 314 -2.02 22.35 -9.48
N LYS A 315 -1.28 22.08 -10.55
CA LYS A 315 -0.39 20.92 -10.63
C LYS A 315 0.97 21.23 -10.00
N LEU A 316 1.43 20.34 -9.13
CA LEU A 316 2.79 20.31 -8.62
C LEU A 316 3.42 18.95 -8.88
N GLU A 317 4.57 18.94 -9.55
CA GLU A 317 5.21 17.73 -10.03
C GLU A 317 6.56 17.50 -9.32
N PHE A 318 6.73 16.30 -8.77
CA PHE A 318 7.88 15.85 -8.00
C PHE A 318 8.53 14.67 -8.74
N THR A 319 9.40 14.99 -9.69
CA THR A 319 10.23 14.02 -10.42
C THR A 319 11.67 14.11 -9.90
N ASP A 320 12.16 13.02 -9.30
CA ASP A 320 13.57 12.81 -8.91
C ASP A 320 14.26 13.96 -8.16
N GLY A 321 13.66 14.47 -7.07
CA GLY A 321 14.32 15.38 -6.12
C GLY A 321 14.88 16.66 -6.75
N LYS A 322 14.49 16.99 -7.99
CA LYS A 322 14.93 18.18 -8.72
C LYS A 322 13.73 18.89 -9.28
N PHE A 323 13.42 20.02 -8.65
CA PHE A 323 12.44 20.96 -9.15
C PHE A 323 12.89 21.53 -10.50
N PRO A 324 11.98 21.68 -11.49
CA PRO A 324 12.21 22.64 -12.54
C PRO A 324 12.24 24.03 -11.88
N MET A 325 13.44 24.60 -11.73
CA MET A 325 13.55 26.03 -11.48
C MET A 325 13.08 26.75 -12.75
N ASN A 326 11.97 27.46 -12.64
CA ASN A 326 11.65 28.55 -13.57
C ASN A 326 12.52 29.77 -13.26
#